data_AF-A0A955T1P9-F1
#
_entry.id   AF-A0A955T1P9-F1
#
_cell.length_a   1.000
_cell.length_b   1.000
_cell.length_c   1.000
_cell.angle_alpha   90.00
_cell.angle_beta   90.00
_cell.angle_gamma   90.00
#
_symmetry.space_group_name_H-M   'P 1'
#
loop_
_entity.id
_entity.type
_entity.pdbx_description
1 polymer ?
#
loop_
_entity_poly.entity_id
_entity_poly.type
_entity_poly.pdbx_seq_one_letter_code
_entity_poly.pdbx_strand_id
1 'polypeptide(L)'
;MSLPDVDSESGRIDWTGVLKKVLPFVDFFLPSVEETYLMLEPEEYRKNRETHSASDLVDWFTPPKYSELSQRCLDLGTRAVTLKSGPRGIYIRTAENALQNLDSFEDKQKKNWSKREIWRPAIQVTDFGSATGAGDSSIAGILTGFLRGESIEESLRIGTACGYQNVRVLDAVSGIRSWEETEEIVKSDPPLIDPNIEGEGWR
;
A
#
# COMPACT_ATOMS: atom_id res chain seq x y z
N MET A 1 0.64 -8.78 6.52
CA MET A 1 0.52 -8.34 7.94
C MET A 1 -0.92 -8.45 8.44
N SER A 2 -1.11 -8.85 9.70
CA SER A 2 -2.42 -8.87 10.38
C SER A 2 -2.61 -7.60 11.20
N LEU A 3 -3.76 -6.94 11.06
CA LEU A 3 -4.19 -5.86 11.96
C LEU A 3 -3.98 -6.29 13.43
N PRO A 4 -3.27 -5.49 14.25
CA PRO A 4 -3.14 -5.77 15.68
C PRO A 4 -4.54 -5.93 16.28
N ASP A 5 -4.76 -7.03 17.00
CA ASP A 5 -5.95 -7.17 17.82
C ASP A 5 -5.97 -6.00 18.81
N VAL A 6 -7.06 -5.22 18.80
CA VAL A 6 -7.21 -3.99 19.60
C VAL A 6 -7.09 -4.27 21.10
N ASP A 7 -7.43 -5.49 21.52
CA ASP A 7 -7.36 -5.90 22.92
C ASP A 7 -6.02 -6.54 23.31
N SER A 8 -5.17 -6.85 22.33
CA SER A 8 -3.82 -7.37 22.55
C SER A 8 -2.86 -6.30 23.08
N GLU A 9 -1.69 -6.73 23.58
CA GLU A 9 -0.61 -5.83 23.99
C GLU A 9 -0.25 -4.84 22.88
N SER A 10 -0.13 -5.33 21.64
CA SER A 10 0.14 -4.51 20.45
C SER A 10 -0.99 -3.53 20.12
N GLY A 11 -2.25 -3.85 20.46
CA GLY A 11 -3.40 -2.97 20.25
C GLY A 11 -3.50 -1.81 21.25
N ARG A 12 -2.79 -1.89 22.38
CA ARG A 12 -2.79 -0.89 23.46
C ARG A 12 -1.57 0.03 23.44
N ILE A 13 -0.65 -0.16 22.50
CA ILE A 13 0.52 0.69 22.32
C ILE A 13 0.08 2.09 21.87
N ASP A 14 0.75 3.13 22.37
CA ASP A 14 0.69 4.49 21.79
C ASP A 14 1.42 4.50 20.44
N TRP A 15 0.73 4.01 19.41
CA TRP A 15 1.26 3.92 18.06
C TRP A 15 1.63 5.28 17.49
N THR A 16 0.87 6.33 17.80
CA THR A 16 1.21 7.68 17.37
C THR A 16 2.55 8.12 17.98
N GLY A 17 2.79 7.83 19.26
CA GLY A 17 4.08 8.05 19.92
C GLY A 17 5.24 7.23 19.33
N VAL A 18 4.98 5.97 18.94
CA VAL A 18 5.96 5.11 18.25
C VAL A 18 6.29 5.65 16.87
N LEU A 19 5.29 5.93 16.03
CA LEU A 19 5.48 6.42 14.66
C LEU A 19 6.23 7.75 14.65
N LYS A 20 5.96 8.67 15.58
CA LYS A 20 6.73 9.91 15.77
C LYS A 20 8.23 9.70 15.97
N LYS A 21 8.63 8.57 16.58
CA LYS A 21 10.03 8.24 16.85
C LYS A 21 10.67 7.43 15.72
N VAL A 22 9.88 6.65 14.99
CA VAL A 22 10.37 5.67 14.01
C VAL A 22 10.36 6.23 12.59
N LEU A 23 9.26 6.88 12.17
CA LEU A 23 9.09 7.33 10.79
C LEU A 23 10.17 8.30 10.26
N PRO A 24 10.81 9.16 11.09
CA PRO A 24 11.95 9.97 10.62
C PRO A 24 13.15 9.15 10.10
N PHE A 25 13.23 7.86 10.47
CA PHE A 25 14.29 6.94 10.06
C PHE A 25 13.83 5.91 9.02
N VAL A 26 12.59 6.01 8.53
CA VAL A 26 11.99 5.06 7.58
C VAL A 26 11.74 5.76 6.25
N ASP A 27 12.46 5.36 5.19
CA ASP A 27 12.23 5.90 3.85
C ASP A 27 10.87 5.45 3.29
N PHE A 28 10.54 4.17 3.41
CA PHE A 28 9.30 3.57 2.90
C PHE A 28 8.49 2.97 4.03
N PHE A 29 7.38 3.61 4.39
CA PHE A 29 6.40 3.09 5.32
C PHE A 29 5.24 2.46 4.52
N LEU A 30 5.09 1.14 4.57
CA LEU A 30 4.20 0.44 3.63
C LEU A 30 2.98 -0.27 4.29
N PRO A 31 2.16 0.42 5.10
CA PRO A 31 1.01 -0.15 5.81
C PRO A 31 -0.26 -0.26 4.93
N SER A 32 -1.29 -0.94 5.44
CA SER A 32 -2.65 -0.84 4.89
C SER A 32 -3.32 0.45 5.35
N VAL A 33 -4.44 0.81 4.71
CA VAL A 33 -5.26 1.95 5.17
C VAL A 33 -5.79 1.72 6.58
N GLU A 34 -6.24 0.50 6.89
CA GLU A 34 -6.80 0.15 8.19
C GLU A 34 -5.72 0.13 9.29
N GLU A 35 -4.53 -0.41 8.98
CA GLU A 35 -3.38 -0.39 9.89
C GLU A 35 -3.02 1.06 10.24
N THR A 36 -2.93 1.92 9.23
CA THR A 36 -2.60 3.34 9.41
C THR A 36 -3.66 4.07 10.23
N TYR A 37 -4.93 3.83 9.92
CA TYR A 37 -6.05 4.43 10.63
C TYR A 37 -6.09 3.99 12.10
N LEU A 38 -5.88 2.70 12.39
CA LEU A 38 -5.76 2.20 13.76
C LEU A 38 -4.60 2.88 14.51
N MET A 39 -3.44 3.03 13.88
CA MET A 39 -2.25 3.61 14.51
C MET A 39 -2.36 5.11 14.78
N LEU A 40 -3.03 5.86 13.88
CA LEU A 40 -3.10 7.31 13.92
C LEU A 40 -4.39 7.86 14.58
N GLU A 41 -5.48 7.08 14.57
CA GLU A 41 -6.81 7.44 15.06
C GLU A 41 -7.46 6.26 15.82
N PRO A 42 -6.81 5.69 16.86
CA PRO A 42 -7.26 4.45 17.50
C PRO A 42 -8.66 4.55 18.12
N GLU A 43 -9.05 5.71 18.66
CA GLU A 43 -10.39 5.90 19.25
C GLU A 43 -11.49 5.91 18.18
N GLU A 44 -11.26 6.59 17.06
CA GLU A 44 -12.21 6.58 15.96
C GLU A 44 -12.26 5.20 15.28
N TYR A 45 -11.13 4.49 15.22
CA TYR A 45 -11.07 3.10 14.76
C TYR A 45 -11.99 2.19 15.58
N ARG A 46 -11.87 2.23 16.92
CA ARG A 46 -12.71 1.40 17.82
C ARG A 46 -14.19 1.72 17.66
N LYS A 47 -14.55 2.99 17.64
CA LYS A 47 -15.95 3.43 17.46
C LYS A 47 -16.56 2.93 16.16
N ASN A 48 -15.80 2.96 15.06
CA ASN A 48 -16.31 2.53 13.76
C ASN A 48 -16.33 1.01 13.61
N ARG A 49 -15.40 0.29 14.27
CA ARG A 49 -15.39 -1.18 14.38
C ARG A 49 -16.61 -1.74 15.10
N GLU A 50 -17.15 -1.04 16.10
CA GLU A 50 -18.36 -1.50 16.82
C GLU A 50 -19.62 -1.43 15.96
N THR A 51 -19.62 -0.59 14.93
CA THR A 51 -20.80 -0.28 14.11
C THR A 51 -20.77 -0.95 12.73
N HIS A 52 -19.63 -1.51 12.31
CA HIS A 52 -19.43 -2.08 10.97
C HIS A 52 -18.79 -3.47 11.04
N SER A 53 -19.10 -4.32 10.08
CA SER A 53 -18.48 -5.64 9.99
C SER A 53 -17.01 -5.52 9.54
N ALA A 54 -16.17 -6.48 9.92
CA ALA A 54 -14.74 -6.44 9.58
C ALA A 54 -14.45 -6.53 8.07
N SER A 55 -15.38 -7.06 7.27
CA SER A 55 -15.22 -7.18 5.81
C SER A 55 -15.41 -5.87 5.06
N ASP A 56 -15.94 -4.82 5.71
CA ASP A 56 -16.44 -3.63 5.02
C ASP A 56 -15.60 -2.37 5.30
N LEU A 57 -14.51 -2.50 6.07
CA LEU A 57 -13.75 -1.33 6.54
C LEU A 57 -13.07 -0.57 5.40
N VAL A 58 -12.51 -1.28 4.42
CA VAL A 58 -11.89 -0.65 3.24
C VAL A 58 -12.91 0.23 2.51
N ASP A 59 -14.18 -0.18 2.48
CA ASP A 59 -15.19 0.51 1.70
C ASP A 59 -15.64 1.85 2.29
N TRP A 60 -15.45 2.01 3.59
CA TRP A 60 -15.75 3.26 4.29
C TRP A 60 -14.74 4.38 3.99
N PHE A 61 -13.50 4.05 3.66
CA PHE A 61 -12.49 5.07 3.42
C PHE A 61 -12.76 5.81 2.10
N THR A 62 -12.74 7.13 2.16
CA THR A 62 -12.87 8.02 1.00
C THR A 62 -11.51 8.51 0.56
N PRO A 63 -11.30 8.90 -0.71
CA PRO A 63 -10.00 9.41 -1.18
C PRO A 63 -9.42 10.55 -0.33
N PRO A 64 -10.22 11.53 0.14
CA PRO A 64 -9.73 12.52 1.10
C PRO A 64 -9.12 11.93 2.37
N LYS A 65 -9.69 10.84 2.93
CA LYS A 65 -9.13 10.18 4.11
C LYS A 65 -7.81 9.46 3.79
N TYR A 66 -7.63 8.92 2.58
CA TYR A 66 -6.32 8.41 2.13
C TYR A 66 -5.27 9.52 2.06
N SER A 67 -5.62 10.66 1.45
CA SER A 67 -4.75 11.84 1.38
C SER A 67 -4.40 12.37 2.78
N GLU A 68 -5.37 12.41 3.70
CA GLU A 68 -5.17 12.83 5.08
C GLU A 68 -4.20 11.91 5.84
N LEU A 69 -4.48 10.60 5.88
CA LEU A 69 -3.68 9.63 6.62
C LEU A 69 -2.25 9.55 6.06
N SER A 70 -2.10 9.54 4.74
CA SER A 70 -0.80 9.51 4.10
C SER A 70 -0.01 10.80 4.34
N GLN A 71 -0.65 11.98 4.28
CA GLN A 71 0.01 13.25 4.60
C GLN A 71 0.49 13.26 6.05
N ARG A 72 -0.31 12.79 7.00
CA ARG A 72 0.11 12.66 8.40
C ARG A 72 1.34 11.75 8.55
N CYS A 73 1.43 10.64 7.83
CA CYS A 73 2.62 9.79 7.82
C CYS A 73 3.86 10.53 7.28
N LEU A 74 3.72 11.30 6.20
CA LEU A 74 4.81 12.11 5.66
C LEU A 74 5.24 13.21 6.64
N ASP A 75 4.29 13.87 7.31
CA ASP A 75 4.57 14.88 8.34
C ASP A 75 5.31 14.30 9.55
N LEU A 76 5.13 13.01 9.82
CA LEU A 76 5.87 12.27 10.84
C LEU A 76 7.29 11.87 10.39
N GLY A 77 7.66 12.10 9.13
CA GLY A 77 9.04 12.03 8.66
C GLY A 77 9.36 10.91 7.68
N THR A 78 8.42 10.02 7.35
CA THR A 78 8.65 9.04 6.28
C THR A 78 8.66 9.71 4.90
N ARG A 79 9.29 9.08 3.92
CA ARG A 79 9.48 9.68 2.59
C ARG A 79 8.52 9.15 1.52
N ALA A 80 8.02 7.93 1.71
CA ALA A 80 7.00 7.32 0.88
C ALA A 80 6.08 6.48 1.77
N VAL A 81 4.78 6.58 1.52
CA VAL A 81 3.76 5.83 2.25
C VAL A 81 2.85 5.10 1.27
N THR A 82 2.64 3.80 1.48
CA THR A 82 1.53 3.08 0.82
C THR A 82 0.36 2.90 1.77
N LEU A 83 -0.84 2.83 1.21
CA LEU A 83 -2.05 2.45 1.90
C LEU A 83 -2.72 1.33 1.08
N LYS A 84 -2.28 0.09 1.33
CA LYS A 84 -2.87 -1.10 0.70
C LYS A 84 -4.35 -1.21 1.08
N SER A 85 -5.20 -1.57 0.13
CA SER A 85 -6.66 -1.53 0.28
C SER A 85 -7.36 -2.71 -0.39
N GLY A 86 -6.77 -3.91 -0.28
CA GLY A 86 -7.36 -5.14 -0.80
C GLY A 86 -7.83 -5.01 -2.27
N PRO A 87 -9.12 -5.29 -2.57
CA PRO A 87 -9.67 -5.16 -3.92
C PRO A 87 -9.56 -3.77 -4.56
N ARG A 88 -9.52 -2.69 -3.75
CA ARG A 88 -9.31 -1.33 -4.26
C ARG A 88 -7.87 -1.09 -4.73
N GLY A 89 -6.95 -2.00 -4.43
CA GLY A 89 -5.56 -1.93 -4.87
C GLY A 89 -4.64 -1.18 -3.91
N ILE A 90 -3.73 -0.38 -4.45
CA ILE A 90 -2.62 0.24 -3.72
C ILE A 90 -2.62 1.74 -3.98
N TYR A 91 -2.81 2.51 -2.92
CA TYR A 91 -2.52 3.94 -2.91
C TYR A 91 -1.07 4.17 -2.47
N ILE A 92 -0.37 5.12 -3.09
CA ILE A 92 0.96 5.57 -2.67
C ILE A 92 1.05 7.10 -2.70
N ARG A 93 1.72 7.67 -1.71
CA ARG A 93 2.09 9.09 -1.66
C ARG A 93 3.55 9.24 -1.30
N THR A 94 4.23 10.17 -1.94
CA THR A 94 5.66 10.42 -1.71
C THR A 94 5.92 11.89 -1.39
N ALA A 95 6.90 12.12 -0.52
CA ALA A 95 7.42 13.44 -0.23
C ALA A 95 8.17 14.03 -1.44
N GLU A 96 8.39 15.34 -1.44
CA GLU A 96 9.18 16.00 -2.49
C GLU A 96 10.62 15.46 -2.53
N ASN A 97 11.19 15.14 -1.37
CA ASN A 97 12.54 14.61 -1.22
C ASN A 97 12.59 13.07 -1.14
N ALA A 98 11.61 12.36 -1.70
CA ALA A 98 11.42 10.92 -1.51
C ALA A 98 12.72 10.11 -1.62
N LEU A 99 13.49 10.37 -2.69
CA LEU A 99 14.75 9.68 -2.99
C LEU A 99 15.99 10.57 -2.84
N GLN A 100 15.90 11.73 -2.17
CA GLN A 100 16.96 12.73 -2.18
C GLN A 100 18.31 12.19 -1.64
N ASN A 101 18.26 11.30 -0.64
CA ASN A 101 19.45 10.73 0.00
C ASN A 101 19.87 9.37 -0.58
N LEU A 102 19.34 8.98 -1.74
CA LEU A 102 19.66 7.71 -2.40
C LEU A 102 20.50 7.98 -3.65
N ASP A 103 21.82 7.99 -3.47
CA ASP A 103 22.79 8.33 -4.52
C ASP A 103 22.83 7.33 -5.68
N SER A 104 22.38 6.09 -5.44
CA SER A 104 22.31 5.03 -6.47
C SER A 104 21.25 5.29 -7.55
N PHE A 105 20.38 6.29 -7.38
CA PHE A 105 19.32 6.61 -8.34
C PHE A 105 19.66 7.85 -9.16
N GLU A 106 19.36 7.78 -10.46
CA GLU A 106 19.52 8.88 -11.40
C GLU A 106 18.52 10.01 -11.11
N ASP A 107 18.87 11.24 -11.53
CA ASP A 107 17.99 12.42 -11.36
C ASP A 107 16.60 12.24 -11.95
N LYS A 108 16.49 11.50 -13.07
CA LYS A 108 15.19 11.21 -13.68
C LYS A 108 14.32 10.35 -12.77
N GLN A 109 14.90 9.35 -12.11
CA GLN A 109 14.21 8.50 -11.15
C GLN A 109 13.84 9.29 -9.90
N LYS A 110 14.78 10.08 -9.35
CA LYS A 110 14.50 10.98 -8.22
C LYS A 110 13.33 11.92 -8.50
N LYS A 111 13.28 12.51 -9.70
CA LYS A 111 12.15 13.36 -10.14
C LYS A 111 10.85 12.57 -10.31
N ASN A 112 10.89 11.38 -10.90
CA ASN A 112 9.69 10.55 -11.08
C ASN A 112 9.04 10.15 -9.75
N TRP A 113 9.83 9.96 -8.69
CA TRP A 113 9.33 9.61 -7.35
C TRP A 113 9.03 10.82 -6.46
N SER A 114 9.30 12.04 -6.90
CA SER A 114 9.10 13.26 -6.11
C SER A 114 7.63 13.71 -6.13
N LYS A 115 7.06 14.00 -4.95
CA LYS A 115 5.74 14.64 -4.78
C LYS A 115 4.63 13.92 -5.58
N ARG A 116 4.57 12.60 -5.43
CA ARG A 116 3.61 11.74 -6.12
C ARG A 116 2.44 11.42 -5.21
N GLU A 117 1.28 11.26 -5.80
CA GLU A 117 0.07 10.76 -5.16
C GLU A 117 -0.69 9.96 -6.22
N ILE A 118 -0.67 8.64 -6.09
CA ILE A 118 -1.10 7.72 -7.17
C ILE A 118 -1.91 6.59 -6.55
N TRP A 119 -2.93 6.16 -7.28
CA TRP A 119 -3.70 4.97 -6.95
C TRP A 119 -3.59 3.96 -8.08
N ARG A 120 -3.20 2.73 -7.75
CA ARG A 120 -3.18 1.60 -8.69
C ARG A 120 -4.23 0.58 -8.27
N PRO A 121 -5.33 0.41 -9.03
CA PRO A 121 -6.32 -0.62 -8.76
C PRO A 121 -5.73 -2.03 -8.85
N ALA A 122 -6.31 -2.97 -8.11
CA ALA A 122 -5.92 -4.37 -8.17
C ALA A 122 -6.31 -5.00 -9.52
N ILE A 123 -5.57 -6.03 -9.93
CA ILE A 123 -5.91 -6.80 -11.14
C ILE A 123 -7.12 -7.68 -10.83
N GLN A 124 -8.05 -7.78 -11.78
CA GLN A 124 -9.23 -8.62 -11.66
C GLN A 124 -8.83 -10.10 -11.58
N VAL A 125 -9.38 -10.82 -10.59
CA VAL A 125 -9.05 -12.23 -10.31
C VAL A 125 -10.27 -13.09 -10.63
N THR A 126 -10.11 -14.07 -11.51
CA THR A 126 -11.15 -15.07 -11.83
C THR A 126 -11.10 -16.28 -10.90
N ASP A 127 -9.89 -16.72 -10.55
CA ASP A 127 -9.66 -17.90 -9.71
C ASP A 127 -9.05 -17.46 -8.37
N PHE A 128 -9.90 -17.11 -7.41
CA PHE A 128 -9.44 -16.70 -6.08
C PHE A 128 -9.17 -17.92 -5.19
N GLY A 129 -7.96 -17.97 -4.62
CA GLY A 129 -7.56 -18.95 -3.61
C GLY A 129 -7.66 -18.39 -2.20
N SER A 130 -6.78 -17.44 -1.86
CA SER A 130 -6.64 -16.87 -0.52
C SER A 130 -6.03 -15.47 -0.58
N ALA A 131 -6.37 -14.58 0.35
CA ALA A 131 -5.74 -13.26 0.45
C ALA A 131 -4.46 -13.27 1.32
N THR A 132 -4.14 -14.41 1.94
CA THR A 132 -3.01 -14.54 2.87
C THR A 132 -1.69 -14.31 2.14
N GLY A 133 -0.95 -13.28 2.54
CA GLY A 133 0.35 -12.93 1.93
C GLY A 133 0.26 -12.05 0.69
N ALA A 134 -0.94 -11.69 0.22
CA ALA A 134 -1.12 -10.86 -0.98
C ALA A 134 -0.52 -9.46 -0.79
N GLY A 135 -0.77 -8.85 0.37
CA GLY A 135 -0.19 -7.55 0.70
C GLY A 135 1.33 -7.57 0.82
N ASP A 136 1.89 -8.65 1.38
CA ASP A 136 3.33 -8.81 1.54
C ASP A 136 4.00 -9.03 0.16
N SER A 137 3.36 -9.82 -0.71
CA SER A 137 3.76 -10.02 -2.11
C SER A 137 3.71 -8.72 -2.91
N SER A 138 2.67 -7.91 -2.73
CA SER A 138 2.58 -6.60 -3.38
C SER A 138 3.68 -5.64 -2.93
N ILE A 139 3.99 -5.59 -1.63
CA ILE A 139 5.10 -4.80 -1.11
C ILE A 139 6.42 -5.27 -1.72
N ALA A 140 6.66 -6.58 -1.74
CA ALA A 140 7.86 -7.15 -2.33
C ALA A 140 8.00 -6.76 -3.82
N GLY A 141 6.90 -6.81 -4.58
CA GLY A 141 6.86 -6.37 -5.98
C GLY A 141 7.19 -4.89 -6.15
N ILE A 142 6.59 -4.00 -5.35
CA ILE A 142 6.88 -2.55 -5.38
C ILE A 142 8.36 -2.29 -5.10
N LEU A 143 8.89 -2.88 -4.02
CA LEU A 143 10.29 -2.72 -3.65
C LEU A 143 11.24 -3.30 -4.69
N THR A 144 10.86 -4.41 -5.33
CA THR A 144 11.67 -5.02 -6.40
C THR A 144 11.71 -4.12 -7.64
N GLY A 145 10.57 -3.57 -8.09
CA GLY A 145 10.52 -2.59 -9.16
C GLY A 145 11.36 -1.36 -8.85
N PHE A 146 11.20 -0.81 -7.64
CA PHE A 146 12.00 0.30 -7.16
C PHE A 146 13.51 0.00 -7.20
N LEU A 147 13.95 -1.14 -6.67
CA LEU A 147 15.36 -1.53 -6.64
C LEU A 147 15.94 -1.79 -8.04
N ARG A 148 15.10 -2.11 -9.02
CA ARG A 148 15.49 -2.25 -10.43
C ARG A 148 15.48 -0.94 -11.20
N GLY A 149 15.14 0.16 -10.52
CA GLY A 149 15.17 1.49 -11.10
C GLY A 149 13.92 1.84 -11.90
N GLU A 150 12.84 1.09 -11.71
CA GLU A 150 11.56 1.37 -12.37
C GLU A 150 10.94 2.68 -11.90
N SER A 151 10.03 3.22 -12.72
CA SER A 151 9.19 4.33 -12.30
C SER A 151 8.28 3.92 -11.13
N ILE A 152 7.75 4.89 -10.39
CA ILE A 152 6.76 4.61 -9.34
C ILE A 152 5.51 3.94 -9.92
N GLU A 153 5.07 4.35 -11.12
CA GLU A 153 3.93 3.75 -11.81
C GLU A 153 4.18 2.28 -12.14
N GLU A 154 5.34 1.98 -12.69
CA GLU A 154 5.70 0.62 -13.07
C GLU A 154 5.93 -0.26 -11.83
N SER A 155 6.56 0.29 -10.79
CA SER A 155 6.71 -0.38 -9.49
C SER A 155 5.34 -0.75 -8.87
N LEU A 156 4.33 0.12 -8.99
CA LEU A 156 2.96 -0.21 -8.58
C LEU A 156 2.34 -1.29 -9.46
N ARG A 157 2.54 -1.25 -10.79
CA ARG A 157 2.04 -2.30 -11.70
C ARG A 157 2.62 -3.66 -11.32
N ILE A 158 3.93 -3.74 -11.09
CA ILE A 158 4.63 -4.95 -10.61
C ILE A 158 4.07 -5.40 -9.25
N GLY A 159 3.91 -4.48 -8.30
CA GLY A 159 3.29 -4.76 -7.00
C GLY A 159 1.91 -5.38 -7.11
N THR A 160 1.05 -4.84 -7.97
CA THR A 160 -0.28 -5.41 -8.22
C THR A 160 -0.23 -6.75 -8.93
N ALA A 161 0.76 -6.99 -9.81
CA ALA A 161 0.97 -8.28 -10.45
C ALA A 161 1.42 -9.36 -9.45
N CYS A 162 2.34 -9.05 -8.53
CA CYS A 162 2.73 -9.97 -7.46
C CYS A 162 1.58 -10.27 -6.49
N GLY A 163 0.77 -9.26 -6.16
CA GLY A 163 -0.46 -9.47 -5.38
C GLY A 163 -1.44 -10.39 -6.11
N TYR A 164 -1.67 -10.14 -7.41
CA TYR A 164 -2.50 -10.97 -8.28
C TYR A 164 -2.01 -12.43 -8.37
N GLN A 165 -0.71 -12.65 -8.49
CA GLN A 165 -0.12 -13.98 -8.51
C GLN A 165 -0.39 -14.73 -7.20
N ASN A 166 -0.21 -14.06 -6.06
CA ASN A 166 -0.41 -14.64 -4.75
C ASN A 166 -1.87 -15.04 -4.49
N VAL A 167 -2.83 -14.16 -4.77
CA VAL A 167 -4.24 -14.40 -4.41
C VAL A 167 -4.89 -15.59 -5.10
N ARG A 168 -4.22 -16.16 -6.12
CA ARG A 168 -4.70 -17.29 -6.93
C ARG A 168 -4.35 -18.65 -6.34
N VAL A 169 -3.55 -18.69 -5.28
CA VAL A 169 -3.20 -19.92 -4.56
C VAL A 169 -3.64 -19.84 -3.10
N LEU A 170 -3.65 -20.96 -2.39
CA LEU A 170 -4.11 -21.02 -1.00
C LEU A 170 -3.04 -20.55 0.01
N ASP A 171 -1.76 -20.75 -0.31
CA ASP A 171 -0.64 -20.38 0.54
C ASP A 171 -0.03 -19.01 0.17
N ALA A 172 0.88 -18.52 1.01
CA ALA A 172 1.39 -17.16 0.91
C ALA A 172 2.52 -16.96 -0.13
N VAL A 173 3.04 -18.00 -0.78
CA VAL A 173 4.28 -17.87 -1.57
C VAL A 173 4.30 -18.65 -2.89
N SER A 174 3.59 -19.77 -3.02
CA SER A 174 3.68 -20.66 -4.19
C SER A 174 3.15 -20.06 -5.48
N GLY A 175 2.33 -19.01 -5.37
CA GLY A 175 1.79 -18.28 -6.52
C GLY A 175 2.79 -17.34 -7.18
N ILE A 176 3.84 -16.92 -6.47
CA ILE A 176 4.83 -15.95 -6.95
C ILE A 176 5.66 -16.54 -8.08
N ARG A 177 5.77 -15.79 -9.17
CA ARG A 177 6.47 -16.21 -10.40
C ARG A 177 7.81 -15.50 -10.56
N SER A 178 8.51 -15.85 -11.63
CA SER A 178 9.74 -15.14 -12.01
C SER A 178 9.47 -13.66 -12.33
N TRP A 179 10.55 -12.88 -12.40
CA TRP A 179 10.48 -11.49 -12.83
C TRP A 179 9.91 -11.37 -14.24
N GLU A 180 10.38 -12.23 -15.15
CA GLU A 180 9.98 -12.26 -16.55
C GLU A 180 8.48 -12.54 -16.69
N GLU A 181 7.96 -13.56 -15.99
CA GLU A 181 6.53 -13.87 -15.96
C GLU A 181 5.70 -12.72 -15.35
N THR A 182 6.25 -12.02 -14.36
CA THR A 182 5.58 -10.87 -13.74
C THR A 182 5.51 -9.69 -14.70
N GLU A 183 6.59 -9.40 -15.42
CA GLU A 183 6.59 -8.38 -16.48
C GLU A 183 5.63 -8.72 -17.61
N GLU A 184 5.51 -10.00 -18.00
CA GLU A 184 4.56 -10.43 -19.02
C GLU A 184 3.11 -10.12 -18.61
N ILE A 185 2.76 -10.38 -17.34
CA ILE A 185 1.47 -9.97 -16.78
C ILE A 185 1.31 -8.46 -16.91
N VAL A 186 2.28 -7.68 -16.46
CA VAL A 186 2.20 -6.21 -16.53
C VAL A 186 2.06 -5.70 -17.97
N LYS A 187 2.81 -6.26 -18.91
CA LYS A 187 2.80 -5.90 -20.35
C LYS A 187 1.50 -6.27 -21.04
N SER A 188 0.82 -7.33 -20.59
CA SER A 188 -0.49 -7.74 -21.14
C SER A 188 -1.64 -6.77 -20.82
N ASP A 189 -1.40 -5.81 -19.91
CA ASP A 189 -2.38 -4.83 -19.42
C ASP A 189 -3.71 -5.48 -18.98
N PRO A 190 -3.68 -6.34 -17.95
CA PRO A 190 -4.81 -7.15 -17.57
C PRO A 190 -5.95 -6.28 -17.03
N PRO A 191 -7.20 -6.77 -17.11
CA PRO A 191 -8.35 -6.05 -16.58
C PRO A 191 -8.17 -5.75 -15.09
N LEU A 192 -8.56 -4.55 -14.69
CA LEU A 192 -8.46 -4.07 -13.32
C LEU A 192 -9.83 -4.10 -12.65
N ILE A 193 -9.84 -4.30 -11.33
CA ILE A 193 -11.03 -4.13 -10.50
C ILE A 193 -11.38 -2.64 -10.50
N ASP A 194 -12.66 -2.31 -10.67
CA ASP A 194 -13.15 -0.95 -10.39
C ASP A 194 -13.06 -0.71 -8.87
N PRO A 195 -12.18 0.20 -8.42
CA PRO A 195 -11.99 0.42 -7.00
C PRO A 195 -13.12 1.23 -6.36
N ASN A 196 -14.15 1.64 -7.13
CA ASN A 196 -15.27 2.50 -6.70
C ASN A 196 -14.77 3.77 -6.00
N ILE A 197 -13.78 4.43 -6.61
CA ILE A 197 -13.17 5.64 -6.08
C ILE A 197 -13.94 6.86 -6.57
N GLU A 198 -14.75 7.46 -5.71
CA GLU A 198 -15.46 8.71 -5.99
C GLU A 198 -14.75 9.88 -5.28
N GLY A 199 -14.21 10.84 -6.05
CA GLY A 199 -13.60 12.06 -5.49
C GLY A 199 -13.08 13.04 -6.53
N GLU A 200 -12.87 14.30 -6.14
CA GLU A 200 -12.17 15.26 -6.99
C GLU A 200 -10.69 14.86 -7.13
N GLY A 201 -10.17 14.80 -8.36
CA GLY A 201 -8.81 14.33 -8.64
C GLY A 201 -8.64 12.81 -8.70
N TRP A 202 -9.68 12.04 -8.37
CA TRP A 202 -9.71 10.59 -8.44
C TRP A 202 -10.92 10.14 -9.27
N ARG A 203 -10.69 9.87 -10.56
CA ARG A 203 -11.69 9.36 -11.51
C ARG A 203 -11.07 8.32 -12.41
#